data_AF-A0A090L7M4-F1
#
_entry.id   AF-A0A090L7M4-F1
#
_cell.length_a   1.000
_cell.length_b   1.000
_cell.length_c   1.000
_cell.angle_alpha   90.00
_cell.angle_beta   90.00
_cell.angle_gamma   90.00
#
_symmetry.space_group_name_H-M   'P 1'
#
loop_
_entity.id
_entity.type
_entity.pdbx_description
1 polymer ?
#
loop_
_entity_poly.entity_id
_entity_poly.type
_entity_poly.pdbx_seq_one_letter_code
_entity_poly.pdbx_strand_id
1 'polypeptide(L)'
;MNFIFYIGFLFSIVNGFVSEDCKDLSPLCSGILRHCKSPTYIKIMQKRCALSCRFCTLPVKPTTPMIIRDRIHNCFTMVDQCNDEKFKKYMERNCKRTCSTATPKPTTTISPDDNEFENTEASGISDNNEEQIIDTETNTD
;
A
#
# COMPACT_ATOMS: atom_id res chain seq x y z
N MET A 1 -60.15 -7.74 -16.80
CA MET A 1 -59.19 -8.46 -15.94
C MET A 1 -58.18 -9.27 -16.78
N ASN A 2 -57.48 -8.67 -17.75
CA ASN A 2 -56.54 -9.39 -18.64
C ASN A 2 -55.13 -8.74 -18.70
N PHE A 3 -54.88 -7.65 -17.98
CA PHE A 3 -53.63 -6.88 -18.12
C PHE A 3 -52.49 -7.41 -17.23
N ILE A 4 -52.82 -8.13 -16.15
CA ILE A 4 -51.85 -8.61 -15.15
C ILE A 4 -50.97 -9.75 -15.71
N PHE A 5 -51.46 -10.53 -16.68
CA PHE A 5 -50.69 -11.61 -17.31
C PHE A 5 -49.58 -11.11 -18.25
N TYR A 6 -49.71 -9.92 -18.84
CA TYR A 6 -48.69 -9.36 -19.73
C TYR A 6 -47.45 -8.84 -18.97
N ILE A 7 -47.66 -8.34 -17.75
CA ILE A 7 -46.59 -7.78 -16.93
C ILE A 7 -45.64 -8.90 -16.45
N GLY A 8 -46.18 -10.09 -16.14
CA GLY A 8 -45.36 -11.25 -15.76
C GLY A 8 -44.50 -11.82 -16.89
N PHE A 9 -44.93 -11.71 -18.15
CA PHE A 9 -44.16 -12.21 -19.29
C PHE A 9 -43.02 -11.27 -19.72
N LEU A 10 -43.13 -9.97 -19.42
CA LEU A 10 -42.08 -8.98 -19.71
C LEU A 10 -40.92 -9.01 -18.71
N PHE A 11 -41.15 -9.44 -17.46
CA PHE A 11 -40.08 -9.54 -16.47
C PHE A 11 -39.16 -10.77 -16.65
N SER A 12 -39.54 -11.77 -17.46
CA SER A 12 -38.73 -12.97 -17.69
C SER A 12 -37.50 -12.75 -18.59
N ILE A 13 -37.41 -11.61 -19.30
CA ILE A 13 -36.34 -11.37 -20.29
C ILE A 13 -35.12 -10.63 -19.69
N VAL A 14 -35.20 -10.15 -18.44
CA VAL A 14 -34.16 -9.28 -17.84
C VAL A 14 -33.18 -9.98 -16.89
N ASN A 15 -33.36 -11.28 -16.58
CA ASN A 15 -32.53 -11.99 -15.59
C ASN A 15 -31.35 -12.79 -16.16
N GLY A 16 -30.94 -12.55 -17.41
CA GLY A 16 -30.10 -13.50 -18.16
C GLY A 16 -28.63 -13.17 -18.42
N PHE A 17 -28.00 -12.16 -17.80
CA PHE A 17 -26.66 -11.72 -18.26
C PHE A 17 -25.60 -11.41 -17.20
N VAL A 18 -25.77 -11.84 -15.95
CA VAL A 18 -24.65 -11.83 -15.00
C VAL A 18 -23.94 -13.18 -15.09
N SER A 19 -22.99 -13.30 -16.02
CA SER A 19 -22.17 -14.49 -16.18
C SER A 19 -21.23 -14.63 -14.97
N GLU A 20 -21.42 -15.69 -14.19
CA GLU A 20 -20.83 -15.91 -12.86
C GLU A 20 -19.30 -16.03 -12.80
N ASP A 21 -18.56 -15.91 -13.90
CA ASP A 21 -17.10 -15.71 -13.90
C ASP A 21 -16.67 -15.18 -15.27
N CYS A 22 -15.98 -14.05 -15.30
CA CYS A 22 -15.39 -13.56 -16.54
C CYS A 22 -14.11 -14.35 -16.87
N LYS A 23 -14.24 -15.40 -17.68
CA LYS A 23 -13.12 -16.24 -18.11
C LYS A 23 -13.29 -16.74 -19.52
N ASP A 24 -12.18 -17.13 -20.14
CA ASP A 24 -12.19 -17.86 -21.40
C ASP A 24 -12.37 -19.35 -21.13
N LEU A 25 -13.28 -19.98 -21.87
CA LEU A 25 -13.55 -21.42 -21.79
C LEU A 25 -12.82 -22.21 -22.88
N SER A 26 -12.31 -21.54 -23.91
CA SER A 26 -11.56 -22.18 -24.99
C SER A 26 -10.07 -21.85 -24.89
N PRO A 27 -9.16 -22.82 -25.06
CA PRO A 27 -7.72 -22.58 -25.09
C PRO A 27 -7.26 -21.85 -26.37
N LEU A 28 -8.13 -21.76 -27.38
CA LEU A 28 -7.78 -21.18 -28.69
C LEU A 28 -8.09 -19.69 -28.79
N CYS A 29 -8.63 -19.05 -27.74
CA CYS A 29 -9.14 -17.68 -27.82
C CYS A 29 -8.10 -16.65 -28.30
N SER A 30 -6.82 -16.83 -27.95
CA SER A 30 -5.72 -15.98 -28.42
C SER A 30 -5.53 -16.03 -29.95
N GLY A 31 -5.78 -17.18 -30.58
CA GLY A 31 -5.63 -17.37 -32.03
C GLY A 31 -6.84 -16.94 -32.87
N ILE A 32 -8.00 -16.71 -32.24
CA ILE A 32 -9.26 -16.41 -32.93
C ILE A 32 -9.84 -15.03 -32.61
N LEU A 33 -9.04 -14.11 -32.05
CA LEU A 33 -9.48 -12.76 -31.66
C LEU A 33 -10.12 -11.94 -32.80
N ARG A 34 -9.73 -12.19 -34.06
CA ARG A 34 -10.35 -11.54 -35.23
C ARG A 34 -11.87 -11.78 -35.31
N HIS A 35 -12.35 -12.88 -34.73
CA HIS A 35 -13.75 -13.25 -34.74
C HIS A 35 -14.58 -12.53 -33.66
N CYS A 36 -13.96 -11.79 -32.72
CA CYS A 36 -14.68 -11.02 -31.71
C CYS A 36 -15.62 -9.97 -32.33
N LYS A 37 -15.32 -9.46 -33.54
CA LYS A 37 -16.16 -8.48 -34.26
C LYS A 37 -17.02 -9.08 -35.37
N SER A 38 -16.89 -10.38 -35.62
CA SER A 38 -17.61 -11.02 -36.73
C SER A 38 -19.03 -11.37 -36.29
N PRO A 39 -20.08 -10.92 -37.00
CA PRO A 39 -21.47 -11.17 -36.61
C PRO A 39 -21.81 -12.66 -36.58
N THR A 40 -21.17 -13.46 -37.44
CA THR A 40 -21.34 -14.92 -37.49
C THR A 40 -20.80 -15.61 -36.23
N TYR A 41 -19.74 -15.07 -35.62
CA TYR A 41 -19.03 -15.72 -34.51
C TYR A 41 -19.27 -15.05 -33.15
N ILE A 42 -19.87 -13.86 -33.11
CA ILE A 42 -19.99 -13.06 -31.89
C ILE A 42 -20.64 -13.82 -30.73
N LYS A 43 -21.69 -14.62 -30.98
CA LYS A 43 -22.35 -15.45 -29.95
C LYS A 43 -21.41 -16.53 -29.39
N ILE A 44 -20.61 -17.15 -30.24
CA ILE A 44 -19.63 -18.17 -29.83
C ILE A 44 -18.51 -17.52 -29.03
N MET A 45 -18.01 -16.37 -29.50
CA MET A 45 -16.94 -15.62 -28.83
C MET A 45 -17.39 -15.09 -27.48
N GLN A 46 -18.63 -14.59 -27.35
CA GLN A 46 -19.23 -14.21 -26.06
C GLN A 46 -19.30 -15.38 -25.08
N LYS A 47 -19.57 -16.60 -25.56
CA LYS A 47 -19.69 -17.77 -24.69
C LYS A 47 -18.35 -18.41 -24.33
N ARG A 48 -17.39 -18.43 -25.26
CA ARG A 48 -16.15 -19.22 -25.13
C ARG A 48 -14.91 -18.37 -24.90
N CYS A 49 -14.93 -17.11 -25.30
CA CYS A 49 -13.78 -16.20 -25.28
C CYS A 49 -14.18 -14.83 -24.71
N ALA A 50 -15.04 -14.84 -23.68
CA ALA A 50 -15.65 -13.63 -23.14
C ALA A 50 -14.60 -12.64 -22.60
N LEU A 51 -13.56 -13.15 -21.94
CA LEU A 51 -12.49 -12.35 -21.37
C LEU A 51 -11.55 -11.84 -22.47
N SER A 52 -11.09 -12.74 -23.35
CA SER A 52 -10.22 -12.43 -24.49
C SER A 52 -10.83 -11.37 -25.42
N CYS A 53 -12.13 -11.46 -25.69
CA CYS A 53 -12.86 -10.48 -26.51
C CYS A 53 -13.38 -9.27 -25.74
N ARG A 54 -13.15 -9.20 -24.42
CA ARG A 54 -13.65 -8.12 -23.54
C ARG A 54 -15.17 -7.97 -23.55
N PHE A 55 -15.90 -9.07 -23.71
CA PHE A 55 -17.35 -9.10 -23.51
C PHE A 55 -17.76 -9.15 -22.05
N CYS A 56 -16.80 -9.44 -21.17
CA CYS A 56 -16.94 -9.31 -19.73
C CYS A 56 -15.71 -8.61 -19.14
N THR A 57 -15.86 -8.12 -17.92
CA THR A 57 -14.75 -7.59 -17.11
C THR A 57 -14.52 -8.50 -15.92
N LEU A 58 -13.26 -8.75 -15.58
CA LEU A 58 -12.94 -9.41 -14.31
C LEU A 58 -13.51 -8.55 -13.17
N PRO A 59 -14.11 -9.17 -12.15
CA PRO A 59 -14.47 -8.43 -10.95
C PRO A 59 -13.20 -7.76 -10.44
N VAL A 60 -13.26 -6.45 -10.20
CA VAL A 60 -12.18 -5.74 -9.56
C VAL A 60 -12.02 -6.40 -8.19
N LYS A 61 -10.92 -7.15 -8.00
CA LYS A 61 -10.61 -7.69 -6.68
C LYS A 61 -10.60 -6.49 -5.73
N PRO A 62 -11.37 -6.52 -4.63
CA PRO A 62 -11.31 -5.47 -3.63
C PRO A 62 -9.84 -5.26 -3.30
N THR A 63 -9.31 -4.11 -3.67
CA THR A 63 -7.97 -3.73 -3.26
C THR A 63 -8.13 -3.45 -1.78
N THR A 64 -7.77 -4.42 -0.94
CA THR A 64 -7.67 -4.18 0.49
C THR A 64 -6.74 -2.98 0.63
N PRO A 65 -7.20 -1.86 1.22
CA PRO A 65 -6.35 -0.70 1.38
C PRO A 65 -5.11 -1.17 2.12
N MET A 66 -3.94 -0.93 1.54
CA MET A 66 -2.68 -1.30 2.16
C MET A 66 -2.64 -0.57 3.50
N ILE A 67 -2.74 -1.31 4.61
CA ILE A 67 -2.67 -0.72 5.94
C ILE A 67 -1.24 -0.23 6.13
N ILE A 68 -1.04 1.07 5.96
CA ILE A 68 0.24 1.73 6.27
C ILE A 68 0.32 1.83 7.79
N ARG A 69 1.26 1.10 8.37
CA ARG A 69 1.56 1.15 9.81
C ARG A 69 3.04 1.35 10.02
N ASP A 70 3.34 1.97 11.15
CA ASP A 70 4.69 2.04 11.65
C ASP A 70 5.10 0.65 12.19
N ARG A 71 6.36 0.28 11.98
CA ARG A 71 6.95 -0.98 12.46
C ARG A 71 7.44 -0.87 13.90
N ILE A 72 7.74 0.34 14.36
CA ILE A 72 8.22 0.63 15.71
C ILE A 72 7.25 1.59 16.42
N HIS A 73 7.16 1.48 17.75
CA HIS A 73 6.14 2.19 18.53
C HIS A 73 6.43 3.69 18.74
N ASN A 74 7.69 4.09 18.69
CA ASN A 74 8.15 5.44 19.03
C ASN A 74 8.38 6.35 17.81
N CYS A 75 7.80 6.04 16.65
CA CYS A 75 7.98 6.89 15.46
C CYS A 75 7.59 8.36 15.68
N PHE A 76 6.59 8.62 16.52
CA PHE A 76 6.11 9.98 16.81
C PHE A 76 7.18 10.86 17.49
N THR A 77 8.12 10.28 18.25
CA THR A 77 9.22 11.04 18.88
C THR A 77 10.33 11.39 17.90
N MET A 78 10.31 10.82 16.69
CA MET A 78 11.34 10.98 15.66
C MET A 78 10.79 11.65 14.40
N VAL A 79 9.64 12.33 14.48
CA VAL A 79 8.97 12.92 13.31
C VAL A 79 9.87 13.91 12.55
N ASP A 80 10.72 14.65 13.25
CA ASP A 80 11.67 15.59 12.65
C ASP A 80 12.74 14.89 11.80
N GLN A 81 13.01 13.60 12.06
CA GLN A 81 13.96 12.79 11.31
C GLN A 81 13.41 12.28 9.97
N CYS A 82 12.11 12.44 9.70
CA CYS A 82 11.50 12.00 8.44
C CYS A 82 12.14 12.67 7.20
N ASN A 83 12.68 13.88 7.37
CA ASN A 83 13.32 14.65 6.29
C ASN A 83 14.85 14.74 6.43
N ASP A 84 15.43 14.20 7.51
CA ASP A 84 16.88 14.17 7.70
C ASP A 84 17.50 13.11 6.78
N GLU A 85 18.43 13.50 5.91
CA GLU A 85 19.07 12.60 4.94
C GLU A 85 19.72 11.37 5.60
N LYS A 86 20.27 11.54 6.81
CA LYS A 86 20.91 10.46 7.58
C LYS A 86 19.90 9.41 8.04
N PHE A 87 18.67 9.83 8.37
CA PHE A 87 17.64 8.95 8.95
C PHE A 87 16.51 8.60 7.99
N LYS A 88 16.40 9.27 6.85
CA LYS A 88 15.33 9.10 5.87
C LYS A 88 15.04 7.64 5.52
N LYS A 89 16.08 6.87 5.19
CA LYS A 89 15.93 5.45 4.83
C LYS A 89 15.43 4.58 6.00
N TYR A 90 15.82 4.91 7.23
CA TYR A 90 15.34 4.24 8.43
C TYR A 90 13.87 4.59 8.68
N MET A 91 13.52 5.86 8.58
CA MET A 91 12.17 6.38 8.79
C MET A 91 11.19 5.88 7.73
N GLU A 92 11.59 5.82 6.46
CA GLU A 92 10.80 5.22 5.37
C GLU A 92 10.56 3.72 5.56
N ARG A 93 11.43 3.01 6.29
CA ARG A 93 11.25 1.58 6.54
C ARG A 93 10.37 1.31 7.77
N ASN A 94 10.57 2.09 8.83
CA ASN A 94 10.02 1.80 10.15
C ASN A 94 8.87 2.73 10.55
N CYS A 95 8.78 3.91 9.97
CA CYS A 95 7.88 4.98 10.39
C CYS A 95 7.05 5.53 9.21
N LYS A 96 6.68 4.67 8.26
CA LYS A 96 5.96 5.07 7.04
C LYS A 96 4.70 5.88 7.33
N ARG A 97 3.88 5.44 8.29
CA ARG A 97 2.63 6.12 8.60
C ARG A 97 2.93 7.49 9.18
N THR A 98 3.80 7.54 10.19
CA THR A 98 4.19 8.79 10.85
C THR A 98 4.78 9.80 9.84
N CYS A 99 5.72 9.38 8.99
CA CYS A 99 6.35 10.28 8.02
C CYS A 99 5.45 10.67 6.86
N SER A 100 4.47 9.84 6.48
CA SER A 100 3.48 10.22 5.45
C SER A 100 2.49 11.27 5.94
N THR A 101 2.31 11.38 7.27
CA THR A 101 1.42 12.38 7.90
C THR A 101 2.17 13.60 8.42
N ALA A 102 3.50 13.58 8.44
CA ALA A 102 4.31 14.70 8.90
C ALA A 102 4.18 15.87 7.92
N THR A 103 3.71 17.02 8.42
CA THR A 103 3.81 18.27 7.66
C THR A 103 5.26 18.73 7.71
N PRO A 104 5.90 19.06 6.58
CA PRO A 104 7.26 19.57 6.59
C PRO A 104 7.26 20.87 7.39
N LYS A 105 7.96 20.87 8.53
CA LYS A 105 8.19 22.07 9.30
C LYS A 105 9.07 22.99 8.45
N PRO A 106 8.73 24.27 8.26
CA PRO A 106 9.60 25.18 7.54
C PRO A 106 10.92 25.29 8.30
N THR A 107 12.00 24.83 7.67
CA THR A 107 13.35 25.04 8.16
C THR A 107 13.64 26.53 8.00
N THR A 108 13.60 27.27 9.10
CA THR A 108 14.13 28.63 9.13
C THR A 108 15.64 28.51 8.99
N THR A 109 16.13 28.59 7.76
CA THR A 109 17.55 28.80 7.46
C THR A 109 17.90 30.18 7.97
N ILE A 110 18.39 30.26 9.20
CA ILE A 110 19.10 31.45 9.66
C ILE A 110 20.44 31.39 8.93
N SER A 111 20.66 32.31 7.99
CA SER A 111 21.96 32.49 7.35
C SER A 111 23.04 32.62 8.42
N PRO A 112 24.23 32.05 8.22
CA PRO A 112 25.37 32.36 9.07
C PRO A 112 25.71 33.83 8.83
N ASP A 113 25.46 34.66 9.83
CA ASP A 113 26.05 35.99 9.93
C ASP A 113 27.32 35.80 10.76
N ASP A 114 28.46 36.13 10.15
CA ASP A 114 29.78 36.01 10.73
C ASP A 114 29.92 37.02 11.88
N ASN A 115 30.05 36.54 13.12
CA ASN A 115 30.67 37.33 14.20
C ASN A 115 31.29 36.42 15.28
N GLU A 116 32.55 36.10 15.01
CA GLU A 116 33.73 36.31 15.86
C GLU A 116 33.55 36.56 17.38
N PHE A 117 34.16 35.63 18.15
CA PHE A 117 34.78 35.74 19.50
C PHE A 117 33.96 36.25 20.71
N GLU A 118 33.82 35.39 21.73
CA GLU A 118 34.49 35.63 23.02
C GLU A 118 34.68 34.32 23.80
N ASN A 119 35.91 34.06 24.23
CA ASN A 119 36.28 32.94 25.08
C ASN A 119 35.69 33.10 26.48
N THR A 120 35.24 32.00 27.08
CA THR A 120 35.28 31.88 28.55
C THR A 120 35.66 30.47 28.95
N GLU A 121 36.89 30.36 29.42
CA GLU A 121 37.39 29.26 30.22
C GLU A 121 36.57 29.12 31.50
N ALA A 122 36.09 27.91 31.82
CA ALA A 122 35.85 27.51 33.20
C ALA A 122 35.92 25.99 33.33
N SER A 123 37.06 25.58 33.87
CA SER A 123 37.42 24.30 34.48
C SER A 123 36.30 23.61 35.26
N GLY A 124 36.25 22.28 35.16
CA GLY A 124 35.39 21.42 35.97
C GLY A 124 35.70 19.95 35.78
N ILE A 125 36.89 19.51 36.19
CA ILE A 125 37.24 18.11 36.42
C ILE A 125 36.47 17.63 37.65
N SER A 126 35.84 16.46 37.56
CA SER A 126 35.68 15.54 38.70
C SER A 126 35.56 14.13 38.17
N ASP A 127 36.71 13.45 38.19
CA ASP A 127 36.82 11.99 38.28
C ASP A 127 36.12 11.45 39.53
N ASN A 128 35.80 10.15 39.46
CA ASN A 128 35.51 9.16 40.52
C ASN A 128 34.19 8.44 40.22
N ASN A 129 34.21 7.19 39.77
CA ASN A 129 34.56 6.09 40.67
C ASN A 129 34.67 4.75 39.92
N GLU A 130 35.66 4.00 40.38
CA GLU A 130 36.04 2.64 40.01
C GLU A 130 35.30 1.61 40.90
N GLU A 131 35.44 0.33 40.55
CA GLU A 131 35.02 -0.89 41.29
C GLU A 131 33.52 -1.28 41.21
N GLN A 132 33.11 -2.53 40.99
CA GLN A 132 33.77 -3.80 41.28
C GLN A 132 33.16 -4.97 40.48
N ILE A 133 34.01 -5.96 40.21
CA ILE A 133 33.79 -7.26 39.56
C ILE A 133 32.98 -8.18 40.48
N ILE A 134 31.98 -8.90 39.97
CA ILE A 134 31.56 -10.20 40.51
C ILE A 134 31.30 -11.15 39.33
N ASP A 135 32.29 -11.99 39.07
CA ASP A 135 32.09 -13.29 38.43
C ASP A 135 31.32 -14.20 39.40
N THR A 136 30.34 -14.94 38.91
CA THR A 136 29.88 -16.14 39.61
C THR A 136 29.52 -17.20 38.59
N GLU A 137 30.51 -18.00 38.24
CA GLU A 137 30.31 -19.39 37.83
C GLU A 137 29.90 -20.20 39.07
N THR A 138 28.77 -20.90 39.01
CA THR A 138 28.59 -22.15 39.77
C THR A 138 27.87 -23.18 38.92
N ASN A 139 28.58 -24.28 38.70
CA ASN A 139 28.18 -25.58 38.16
C ASN A 139 27.02 -26.26 38.92
N THR A 140 26.63 -27.44 38.40
CA THR A 140 25.80 -28.55 38.95
C THR A 140 24.29 -28.39 38.77
N ASP A 141 23.53 -29.30 38.15
CA ASP A 141 23.70 -30.74 37.80
C ASP A 141 23.22 -31.08 36.37
#